data_AF-A0A522YSQ1-F1
#
_entry.id   AF-A0A522YSQ1-F1
#
_cell.length_a   1.000
_cell.length_b   1.000
_cell.length_c   1.000
_cell.angle_alpha   90.00
_cell.angle_beta   90.00
_cell.angle_gamma   90.00
#
_symmetry.space_group_name_H-M   'P 1'
#
loop_
_entity.id
_entity.type
_entity.pdbx_description
1 polymer ?
#
loop_
_entity_poly.entity_id
_entity_poly.type
_entity_poly.pdbx_seq_one_letter_code
_entity_poly.pdbx_strand_id
1 'polypeptide(L)'
;MFANNGVVDKYIGDCIMAFWNAPLDEKDHRRKACLAAVACVKTIERLNKEFLDPSMPETPTVRIGLNSGEVVVGNTGSARKLAYTVLGDDVNLASRLEGANKFFGSTLMASEDTYSEGKDVVEGRLLGAVRVVGKAIPIKVYELLAKKGELPENWAKGIPLYHEAITHYENKRFADALKGFEAFLKLVPDDKTAKLYMNACNDYVVIEPPPGWEPVFNLTSK
;
A
#
# COMPACT_ATOMS: atom_id res chain seq x y z
N MET A 1 -8.43 7.30 12.47
CA MET A 1 -8.05 6.26 13.46
C MET A 1 -9.17 5.94 14.42
N PHE A 2 -9.47 6.78 15.42
CA PHE A 2 -10.48 6.48 16.46
C PHE A 2 -11.91 6.25 15.94
N ALA A 3 -12.34 6.99 14.91
CA ALA A 3 -13.64 6.80 14.28
C ALA A 3 -13.86 5.39 13.66
N ASN A 4 -12.78 4.60 13.54
CA ASN A 4 -12.82 3.22 13.06
C ASN A 4 -12.20 2.26 14.11
N ASN A 5 -12.35 2.55 15.40
CA ASN A 5 -11.89 1.70 16.52
C ASN A 5 -10.39 1.36 16.51
N GLY A 6 -9.55 2.21 15.90
CA GLY A 6 -8.10 2.05 15.96
C GLY A 6 -7.53 2.57 17.27
N VAL A 7 -6.52 1.89 17.80
CA VAL A 7 -5.74 2.31 18.96
C VAL A 7 -4.42 2.89 18.45
N VAL A 8 -4.12 4.14 18.81
CA VAL A 8 -2.80 4.73 18.58
C VAL A 8 -1.86 4.20 19.66
N ASP A 9 -0.83 3.47 19.26
CA ASP A 9 0.17 2.92 20.17
C ASP A 9 1.16 4.01 20.58
N LYS A 10 1.86 4.59 19.59
CA LYS A 10 2.94 5.54 19.82
C LYS A 10 3.25 6.41 18.61
N TYR A 11 3.96 7.49 18.90
CA TYR A 11 4.60 8.38 17.93
C TYR A 11 6.10 8.10 17.91
N ILE A 12 6.69 7.93 16.72
CA ILE A 12 8.12 7.64 16.53
C ILE A 12 8.66 8.63 15.50
N GLY A 13 9.18 9.78 15.98
CA GLY A 13 9.53 10.88 15.08
C GLY A 13 8.28 11.41 14.38
N ASP A 14 8.26 11.32 13.05
CA ASP A 14 7.14 11.66 12.16
C ASP A 14 6.16 10.50 11.92
N CYS A 15 6.49 9.29 12.38
CA CYS A 15 5.64 8.11 12.21
C CYS A 15 4.60 7.98 13.32
N ILE A 16 3.38 7.57 12.94
CA ILE A 16 2.33 7.16 13.86
C ILE A 16 2.14 5.66 13.73
N MET A 17 2.24 4.94 14.85
CA MET A 17 1.94 3.52 14.91
C MET A 17 0.58 3.31 15.57
N ALA A 18 -0.23 2.48 14.94
CA ALA A 18 -1.56 2.16 15.43
C ALA A 18 -1.95 0.73 15.02
N PHE A 19 -2.87 0.16 15.78
CA PHE A 19 -3.35 -1.20 15.57
C PHE A 19 -4.86 -1.28 15.86
N TRP A 20 -5.44 -2.42 15.49
CA TRP A 20 -6.83 -2.80 15.73
C TRP A 20 -6.88 -4.20 16.33
N ASN A 21 -8.06 -4.63 16.76
CA ASN A 21 -8.29 -5.97 17.34
C ASN A 21 -7.58 -6.22 18.67
N ALA A 22 -7.22 -5.15 19.39
CA ALA A 22 -6.80 -5.18 20.77
C ALA A 22 -7.03 -3.78 21.40
N PRO A 23 -7.30 -3.66 22.71
CA PRO A 23 -7.42 -4.74 23.70
C PRO A 23 -8.71 -5.55 23.59
N LEU A 24 -9.66 -5.11 22.77
CA LEU A 24 -10.93 -5.80 22.52
C LEU A 24 -10.92 -6.45 21.14
N ASP A 25 -11.51 -7.63 21.05
CA ASP A 25 -11.74 -8.32 19.79
C ASP A 25 -12.64 -7.49 18.86
N GLU A 26 -12.23 -7.40 17.61
CA GLU A 26 -12.87 -6.62 16.56
C GLU A 26 -12.83 -7.45 15.27
N LYS A 27 -13.92 -8.16 14.98
CA LYS A 27 -13.97 -9.09 13.83
C LYS A 27 -13.73 -8.38 12.49
N ASP A 28 -14.19 -7.13 12.36
CA ASP A 28 -14.05 -6.35 11.12
C ASP A 28 -12.80 -5.45 11.12
N HIS A 29 -11.79 -5.76 11.95
CA HIS A 29 -10.61 -4.89 12.13
C HIS A 29 -9.88 -4.59 10.82
N ARG A 30 -9.81 -5.55 9.88
CA ARG A 30 -9.16 -5.35 8.58
C ARG A 30 -9.88 -4.30 7.74
N ARG A 31 -11.21 -4.38 7.66
CA ARG A 31 -12.08 -3.39 6.99
C ARG A 31 -11.93 -2.01 7.62
N LYS A 32 -11.98 -1.96 8.96
CA LYS A 32 -11.85 -0.72 9.74
C LYS A 32 -10.48 -0.07 9.55
N ALA A 33 -9.40 -0.85 9.50
CA ALA A 33 -8.06 -0.37 9.21
C ALA A 33 -7.96 0.26 7.82
N CYS A 34 -8.47 -0.42 6.78
CA CYS A 34 -8.53 0.10 5.42
C CYS A 34 -9.30 1.42 5.32
N LEU A 35 -10.51 1.47 5.91
CA LEU A 35 -11.33 2.69 5.94
C LEU A 35 -10.64 3.85 6.67
N ALA A 36 -9.98 3.56 7.80
CA ALA A 36 -9.25 4.56 8.55
C ALA A 36 -8.08 5.14 7.74
N ALA A 37 -7.32 4.28 7.07
CA ALA A 37 -6.17 4.69 6.29
C ALA A 37 -6.55 5.52 5.06
N VAL A 38 -7.58 5.09 4.31
CA VAL A 38 -8.13 5.89 3.20
C VAL A 38 -8.61 7.26 3.71
N ALA A 39 -9.30 7.30 4.86
CA ALA A 39 -9.74 8.56 5.45
C ALA A 39 -8.57 9.46 5.87
N CYS A 40 -7.47 8.89 6.37
CA CYS A 40 -6.25 9.64 6.68
C CYS A 40 -5.65 10.28 5.43
N VAL A 41 -5.48 9.53 4.33
CA VAL A 41 -4.97 10.08 3.06
C VAL A 41 -5.87 11.22 2.56
N LYS A 42 -7.18 11.00 2.49
CA LYS A 42 -8.15 12.05 2.07
C LYS A 42 -8.12 13.28 2.97
N THR A 43 -7.88 13.11 4.27
CA THR A 43 -7.78 14.22 5.22
C THR A 43 -6.53 15.05 4.95
N ILE A 44 -5.38 14.41 4.72
CA ILE A 44 -4.14 15.13 4.37
C ILE A 44 -4.31 15.88 3.04
N GLU A 45 -4.90 15.26 2.02
CA GLU A 45 -5.19 15.93 0.74
C GLU A 45 -6.09 17.15 0.91
N ARG A 46 -7.14 17.04 1.74
CA ARG A 46 -8.04 18.16 2.04
C ARG A 46 -7.30 19.28 2.78
N LEU A 47 -6.51 18.94 3.80
CA LEU A 47 -5.73 19.92 4.56
C LEU A 47 -4.70 20.63 3.69
N ASN A 48 -4.04 19.91 2.78
CA ASN A 48 -3.13 20.52 1.81
C ASN A 48 -3.89 21.50 0.90
N LYS A 49 -5.10 21.17 0.43
CA LYS A 49 -5.88 22.11 -0.38
C LYS A 49 -6.32 23.37 0.37
N GLU A 50 -6.61 23.24 1.67
CA GLU A 50 -7.11 24.34 2.50
C GLU A 50 -6.00 25.24 3.06
N PHE A 51 -4.85 24.67 3.40
CA PHE A 51 -3.83 25.34 4.22
C PHE A 51 -2.42 25.33 3.64
N LEU A 52 -2.19 24.72 2.46
CA LEU A 52 -0.85 24.70 1.87
C LEU A 52 -0.42 26.13 1.52
N ASP A 53 0.63 26.59 2.19
CA ASP A 53 1.31 27.82 1.84
C ASP A 53 2.02 27.64 0.49
N PRO A 54 1.71 28.46 -0.54
CA PRO A 54 2.36 28.38 -1.84
C PRO A 54 3.89 28.58 -1.81
N SER A 55 4.44 29.14 -0.72
CA SER A 55 5.88 29.31 -0.52
C SER A 55 6.59 28.05 0.00
N MET A 56 5.84 27.02 0.42
CA MET A 56 6.42 25.76 0.88
C MET A 56 7.10 25.03 -0.29
N PRO A 57 8.32 24.51 -0.10
CA PRO A 57 9.05 23.84 -1.17
C PRO A 57 8.39 22.54 -1.62
N GLU A 58 7.65 21.88 -0.72
CA GLU A 58 6.97 20.62 -1.00
C GLU A 58 5.60 20.56 -0.33
N THR A 59 4.67 19.87 -1.00
CA THR A 59 3.37 19.52 -0.42
C THR A 59 3.55 18.36 0.57
N PRO A 60 3.09 18.48 1.83
CA PRO A 60 3.14 17.38 2.79
C PRO A 60 2.46 16.13 2.26
N THR A 61 3.12 14.98 2.35
CA THR A 61 2.55 13.69 1.97
C THR A 61 2.70 12.70 3.12
N VAL A 62 1.82 11.71 3.15
CA VAL A 62 1.90 10.58 4.09
C VAL A 62 2.01 9.29 3.30
N ARG A 63 2.85 8.38 3.78
CA ARG A 63 2.85 6.98 3.35
C ARG A 63 2.32 6.12 4.48
N ILE A 64 1.51 5.14 4.14
CA ILE A 64 0.86 4.24 5.08
C ILE A 64 1.08 2.82 4.58
N GLY A 65 1.56 1.96 5.47
CA GLY A 65 1.62 0.51 5.28
C GLY A 65 0.67 -0.19 6.25
N LEU A 66 -0.17 -1.08 5.73
CA LEU A 66 -1.10 -1.90 6.51
C LEU A 66 -0.79 -3.38 6.36
N ASN A 67 -0.73 -4.08 7.49
CA ASN A 67 -0.58 -5.53 7.53
C ASN A 67 -1.54 -6.14 8.57
N SER A 68 -1.98 -7.36 8.32
CA SER A 68 -2.78 -8.15 9.25
C SER A 68 -2.10 -9.50 9.42
N GLY A 69 -1.81 -9.87 10.66
CA GLY A 69 -1.11 -11.10 10.97
C GLY A 69 -1.03 -11.32 12.47
N GLU A 70 -0.26 -12.32 12.89
CA GLU A 70 -0.17 -12.70 14.30
C GLU A 70 0.86 -11.84 15.03
N VAL A 71 0.42 -11.26 16.14
CA VAL A 71 1.22 -10.32 16.92
C VAL A 71 0.97 -10.53 18.41
N VAL A 72 1.96 -10.18 19.22
CA VAL A 72 1.84 -10.17 20.68
C VAL A 72 1.47 -8.75 21.11
N VAL A 73 0.36 -8.61 21.82
CA VAL A 73 -0.09 -7.33 22.39
C VAL A 73 -0.05 -7.41 23.91
N GLY A 74 0.53 -6.39 24.56
CA GLY A 74 0.54 -6.33 26.02
C GLY A 74 1.38 -5.20 26.59
N ASN A 75 1.40 -5.13 27.92
CA ASN A 75 2.27 -4.22 28.65
C ASN A 75 3.72 -4.67 28.53
N THR A 76 4.52 -3.90 27.83
CA THR A 76 5.95 -4.15 27.63
C THR A 76 6.77 -3.01 28.22
N GLY A 77 7.87 -3.34 28.89
CA GLY A 77 8.84 -2.37 29.39
C GLY A 77 9.41 -2.73 30.75
N SER A 78 10.07 -1.76 31.38
CA SER A 78 10.61 -1.93 32.74
C SER A 78 9.60 -1.46 33.78
N ALA A 79 9.83 -1.77 35.06
CA ALA A 79 9.01 -1.25 36.16
C ALA A 79 8.88 0.29 36.18
N ARG A 80 9.85 1.01 35.58
CA ARG A 80 9.85 2.48 35.51
C ARG A 80 9.17 3.04 34.25
N LYS A 81 8.95 2.20 33.22
CA LYS A 81 8.35 2.61 31.94
C LYS A 81 7.69 1.41 31.29
N LEU A 82 6.37 1.31 31.46
CA LEU A 82 5.50 0.33 30.83
C LEU A 82 4.72 1.01 29.69
N ALA A 83 4.59 0.32 28.57
CA ALA A 83 3.76 0.74 27.45
C ALA A 83 2.91 -0.44 26.97
N TYR A 84 1.61 -0.23 26.79
CA TYR A 84 0.75 -1.20 26.12
C TYR A 84 0.99 -1.11 24.61
N THR A 85 1.62 -2.13 24.03
CA THR A 85 2.13 -2.07 22.65
C THR A 85 2.03 -3.43 21.96
N VAL A 86 2.25 -3.42 20.65
CA VAL A 86 2.23 -4.61 19.80
C VAL A 86 3.62 -4.93 19.27
N LEU A 87 3.99 -6.21 19.28
CA LEU A 87 5.28 -6.74 18.87
C LEU A 87 5.09 -7.95 17.96
N GLY A 88 5.96 -8.11 16.96
CA GLY A 88 5.97 -9.27 16.07
C GLY A 88 6.48 -8.93 14.68
N ASP A 89 6.78 -9.97 13.91
CA ASP A 89 7.26 -9.80 12.53
C ASP A 89 6.21 -9.14 11.63
N ASP A 90 4.92 -9.37 11.90
CA ASP A 90 3.81 -8.74 11.17
C ASP A 90 3.70 -7.23 11.43
N VAL A 91 4.17 -6.74 12.58
CA VAL A 91 4.30 -5.29 12.85
C VAL A 91 5.40 -4.70 11.98
N ASN A 92 6.55 -5.38 11.92
CA ASN A 92 7.67 -4.96 11.10
C ASN A 92 7.31 -4.96 9.61
N LEU A 93 6.46 -5.90 9.19
CA LEU A 93 5.97 -5.95 7.82
C LEU A 93 5.16 -4.70 7.46
N ALA A 94 4.24 -4.24 8.32
CA ALA A 94 3.49 -2.99 8.08
C ALA A 94 4.43 -1.79 7.84
N SER A 95 5.48 -1.65 8.65
CA SER A 95 6.49 -0.59 8.47
C SER A 95 7.26 -0.73 7.16
N ARG A 96 7.59 -1.96 6.73
CA ARG A 96 8.26 -2.17 5.43
C ARG A 96 7.34 -1.82 4.25
N LEU A 97 6.03 -2.07 4.38
CA LEU A 97 5.06 -1.68 3.36
C LEU A 97 4.91 -0.16 3.27
N GLU A 98 5.02 0.56 4.40
CA GLU A 98 5.06 2.02 4.39
C GLU A 98 6.22 2.53 3.52
N GLY A 99 7.45 2.05 3.74
CA GLY A 99 8.61 2.38 2.90
C GLY A 99 8.49 1.94 1.44
N ALA A 100 7.93 0.74 1.20
CA ALA A 100 7.74 0.17 -0.14
C ALA A 100 6.87 1.04 -1.07
N ASN A 101 5.98 1.87 -0.50
CA ASN A 101 5.20 2.85 -1.27
C ASN A 101 6.10 3.73 -2.15
N LYS A 102 7.32 4.07 -1.70
CA LYS A 102 8.26 4.90 -2.47
C LYS A 102 8.65 4.26 -3.80
N PHE A 103 8.83 2.93 -3.83
CA PHE A 103 9.19 2.20 -5.04
C PHE A 103 8.08 2.23 -6.09
N PHE A 104 6.83 2.04 -5.67
CA PHE A 104 5.67 2.07 -6.58
C PHE A 104 5.18 3.50 -6.87
N GLY A 105 5.60 4.47 -6.07
CA GLY A 105 5.08 5.84 -6.10
C GLY A 105 3.67 5.98 -5.53
N SER A 106 3.20 4.99 -4.75
CA SER A 106 1.92 4.99 -4.04
C SER A 106 2.03 5.72 -2.69
N THR A 107 0.90 5.87 -1.99
CA THR A 107 0.86 6.45 -0.63
C THR A 107 0.20 5.54 0.40
N LEU A 108 -0.63 4.57 -0.01
CA LEU A 108 -1.33 3.68 0.90
C LEU A 108 -1.27 2.25 0.39
N MET A 109 -0.43 1.44 1.02
CA MET A 109 -0.20 0.05 0.67
C MET A 109 -0.72 -0.88 1.76
N ALA A 110 -1.38 -1.96 1.35
CA ALA A 110 -1.84 -3.02 2.22
C ALA A 110 -1.32 -4.38 1.76
N SER A 111 -1.01 -5.26 2.71
CA SER A 111 -0.79 -6.69 2.45
C SER A 111 -2.05 -7.35 1.86
N GLU A 112 -1.88 -8.49 1.20
CA GLU A 112 -2.99 -9.34 0.76
C GLU A 112 -3.92 -9.75 1.90
N ASP A 113 -3.36 -10.10 3.07
CA ASP A 113 -4.15 -10.51 4.23
C ASP A 113 -5.10 -9.40 4.69
N THR A 114 -4.61 -8.15 4.75
CA THR A 114 -5.45 -6.99 5.06
C THR A 114 -6.46 -6.70 3.95
N TYR A 115 -6.02 -6.73 2.68
CA TYR A 115 -6.87 -6.37 1.55
C TYR A 115 -7.97 -7.40 1.27
N SER A 116 -7.76 -8.67 1.63
CA SER A 116 -8.71 -9.77 1.39
C SER A 116 -10.13 -9.48 1.88
N GLU A 117 -10.25 -8.84 3.04
CA GLU A 117 -11.51 -8.34 3.60
C GLU A 117 -11.73 -6.85 3.30
N GLY A 118 -10.65 -6.08 3.17
CA GLY A 118 -10.70 -4.66 2.85
C GLY A 118 -11.37 -4.34 1.51
N LYS A 119 -11.20 -5.20 0.49
CA LYS A 119 -11.72 -5.02 -0.88
C LYS A 119 -13.24 -4.82 -0.97
N ASP A 120 -13.97 -5.22 0.07
CA ASP A 120 -15.42 -5.07 0.17
C ASP A 120 -15.84 -3.63 0.53
N VAL A 121 -14.94 -2.86 1.17
CA VAL A 121 -15.22 -1.51 1.69
C VAL A 121 -14.34 -0.42 1.07
N VAL A 122 -13.28 -0.78 0.37
CA VAL A 122 -12.41 0.13 -0.37
C VAL A 122 -12.21 -0.31 -1.81
N GLU A 123 -12.01 0.65 -2.71
CA GLU A 123 -11.46 0.39 -4.03
C GLU A 123 -9.93 0.33 -3.93
N GLY A 124 -9.32 -0.61 -4.65
CA GLY A 124 -7.88 -0.77 -4.66
C GLY A 124 -7.40 -1.46 -5.92
N ARG A 125 -6.08 -1.52 -6.09
CA ARG A 125 -5.42 -2.19 -7.21
C ARG A 125 -4.23 -3.01 -6.75
N LEU A 126 -3.93 -4.08 -7.48
CA LEU A 126 -2.72 -4.87 -7.25
C LEU A 126 -1.48 -4.07 -7.64
N LEU A 127 -0.54 -3.90 -6.73
CA LEU A 127 0.78 -3.32 -7.03
C LEU A 127 1.76 -4.38 -7.51
N GLY A 128 1.56 -5.63 -7.12
CA GLY A 128 2.37 -6.79 -7.51
C GLY A 128 2.79 -7.62 -6.30
N ALA A 129 3.72 -8.55 -6.51
CA ALA A 129 4.37 -9.28 -5.42
C ALA A 129 5.69 -8.60 -5.04
N VAL A 130 5.95 -8.44 -3.74
CA VAL A 130 7.20 -7.88 -3.21
C VAL A 130 7.87 -8.85 -2.27
N ARG A 131 9.19 -8.90 -2.34
CA ARG A 131 10.05 -9.53 -1.33
C ARG A 131 10.75 -8.40 -0.57
N VAL A 132 10.35 -8.21 0.69
CA VAL A 132 10.96 -7.18 1.57
C VAL A 132 12.11 -7.77 2.37
N VAL A 133 13.07 -6.93 2.75
CA VAL A 133 14.23 -7.32 3.58
C VAL A 133 13.80 -8.18 4.77
N GLY A 134 14.36 -9.38 4.90
CA GLY A 134 14.08 -10.30 6.02
C GLY A 134 12.85 -11.20 5.85
N LYS A 135 12.15 -11.19 4.70
CA LYS A 135 11.13 -12.19 4.33
C LYS A 135 11.56 -12.90 3.04
N ALA A 136 11.64 -14.24 3.09
CA ALA A 136 11.97 -15.04 1.91
C ALA A 136 10.77 -15.20 0.95
N ILE A 137 9.58 -15.36 1.51
CA ILE A 137 8.33 -15.57 0.76
C ILE A 137 7.82 -14.20 0.27
N PRO A 138 7.64 -14.03 -1.06
CA PRO A 138 7.01 -12.84 -1.60
C PRO A 138 5.56 -12.71 -1.12
N ILE A 139 5.11 -11.48 -0.93
CA ILE A 139 3.72 -11.18 -0.58
C ILE A 139 3.10 -10.30 -1.64
N LYS A 140 1.82 -10.52 -1.94
CA LYS A 140 1.07 -9.59 -2.77
C LYS A 140 0.72 -8.35 -1.96
N VAL A 141 0.84 -7.20 -2.62
CA VAL A 141 0.56 -5.90 -2.03
C VAL A 141 -0.37 -5.11 -2.93
N TYR A 142 -1.28 -4.37 -2.29
CA TYR A 142 -2.35 -3.65 -2.94
C TYR A 142 -2.28 -2.17 -2.54
N GLU A 143 -2.56 -1.28 -3.48
CA GLU A 143 -2.80 0.12 -3.17
C GLU A 143 -4.29 0.32 -2.88
N LEU A 144 -4.60 1.00 -1.78
CA LEU A 144 -5.99 1.38 -1.48
C LEU A 144 -6.22 2.82 -1.96
N LEU A 145 -7.19 2.99 -2.86
CA LEU A 145 -7.36 4.23 -3.61
C LEU A 145 -8.47 5.11 -3.04
N ALA A 146 -9.60 4.50 -2.67
CA ALA A 146 -10.77 5.22 -2.18
C ALA A 146 -11.67 4.29 -1.38
N LYS A 147 -12.71 4.83 -0.74
CA LYS A 147 -13.82 4.00 -0.25
C LYS A 147 -14.54 3.40 -1.45
N LYS A 148 -15.23 2.28 -1.23
CA LYS A 148 -16.00 1.60 -2.26
C LYS A 148 -16.94 2.58 -2.97
N GLY A 149 -16.92 2.58 -4.30
CA GLY A 149 -17.75 3.48 -5.12
C GLY A 149 -17.33 4.96 -5.14
N GLU A 150 -16.23 5.35 -4.49
CA GLU A 150 -15.75 6.74 -4.46
C GLU A 150 -14.53 6.99 -5.37
N LEU A 151 -14.26 6.10 -6.34
CA LEU A 151 -13.21 6.35 -7.33
C LEU A 151 -13.63 7.44 -8.32
N PRO A 152 -12.70 8.34 -8.71
CA PRO A 152 -12.90 9.22 -9.85
C PRO A 152 -13.20 8.42 -11.13
N GLU A 153 -13.99 8.99 -12.04
CA GLU A 153 -14.45 8.29 -13.26
C GLU A 153 -13.30 7.76 -14.13
N ASN A 154 -12.23 8.56 -14.29
CA ASN A 154 -11.07 8.15 -15.06
C ASN A 154 -10.34 6.94 -14.44
N TRP A 155 -10.25 6.90 -13.11
CA TRP A 155 -9.72 5.76 -12.38
C TRP A 155 -10.66 4.54 -12.48
N ALA A 156 -11.96 4.72 -12.29
CA ALA A 156 -12.93 3.62 -12.39
C ALA A 156 -12.90 2.94 -13.77
N LYS A 157 -12.73 3.71 -14.84
CA LYS A 157 -12.53 3.20 -16.21
C LYS A 157 -11.13 2.61 -16.44
N GLY A 158 -10.11 3.15 -15.77
CA GLY A 158 -8.72 2.74 -15.93
C GLY A 158 -8.35 1.46 -15.20
N ILE A 159 -8.88 1.23 -13.99
CA ILE A 159 -8.52 0.07 -13.16
C ILE A 159 -8.67 -1.29 -13.87
N PRO A 160 -9.74 -1.56 -14.64
CA PRO A 160 -9.84 -2.79 -15.43
C PRO A 160 -8.68 -2.96 -16.43
N LEU A 161 -8.30 -1.89 -17.15
CA LEU A 161 -7.18 -1.90 -18.10
C LEU A 161 -5.85 -2.16 -17.39
N TYR A 162 -5.66 -1.55 -16.22
CA TYR A 162 -4.48 -1.74 -15.40
C TYR A 162 -4.36 -3.20 -14.91
N HIS A 163 -5.46 -3.80 -14.41
CA HIS A 163 -5.44 -5.19 -13.95
C HIS A 163 -5.21 -6.20 -15.08
N GLU A 164 -5.77 -5.94 -16.26
CA GLU A 164 -5.48 -6.73 -17.47
C GLU A 164 -3.99 -6.62 -17.84
N ALA A 165 -3.42 -5.42 -17.83
CA ALA A 165 -2.01 -5.18 -18.11
C ALA A 165 -1.07 -5.90 -17.12
N ILE A 166 -1.40 -5.88 -15.82
CA ILE A 166 -0.68 -6.64 -14.79
C ILE A 166 -0.75 -8.14 -15.07
N THR A 167 -1.93 -8.65 -15.45
CA THR A 167 -2.10 -10.06 -15.82
C THR A 167 -1.22 -10.43 -17.02
N HIS A 168 -1.13 -9.55 -18.03
CA HIS A 168 -0.20 -9.76 -19.15
C HIS A 168 1.27 -9.78 -18.70
N TYR A 169 1.65 -8.86 -17.81
CA TYR A 169 3.02 -8.78 -17.27
C TYR A 169 3.40 -10.06 -16.51
N GLU A 170 2.54 -10.54 -15.60
CA GLU A 170 2.75 -11.78 -14.84
C GLU A 170 2.90 -13.01 -15.75
N ASN A 171 2.24 -12.99 -16.92
CA ASN A 171 2.30 -14.05 -17.93
C ASN A 171 3.41 -13.83 -18.98
N LYS A 172 4.36 -12.92 -18.75
CA LYS A 172 5.47 -12.59 -19.67
C LYS A 172 5.03 -12.08 -21.04
N ARG A 173 3.78 -11.63 -21.17
CA ARG A 173 3.24 -10.98 -22.39
C ARG A 173 3.53 -9.49 -22.35
N PHE A 174 4.82 -9.13 -22.32
CA PHE A 174 5.26 -7.75 -22.05
C PHE A 174 4.79 -6.74 -23.10
N ALA A 175 4.69 -7.13 -24.37
CA ALA A 175 4.16 -6.26 -25.43
C ALA A 175 2.66 -5.95 -25.23
N ASP A 176 1.88 -6.92 -24.75
CA ASP A 176 0.46 -6.71 -24.45
C ASP A 176 0.27 -5.92 -23.15
N ALA A 177 1.11 -6.20 -22.15
CA ALA A 177 1.15 -5.43 -20.91
C ALA A 177 1.45 -3.95 -21.18
N LEU A 178 2.42 -3.66 -22.05
CA LEU A 178 2.77 -2.29 -22.45
C LEU A 178 1.57 -1.55 -23.05
N LYS A 179 0.87 -2.17 -24.01
CA LYS A 179 -0.37 -1.60 -24.60
C LYS A 179 -1.44 -1.33 -23.55
N GLY A 180 -1.62 -2.24 -22.60
CA GLY A 180 -2.58 -2.08 -21.51
C GLY A 180 -2.22 -0.91 -20.58
N PHE A 181 -0.96 -0.78 -20.18
CA PHE A 181 -0.49 0.35 -19.37
C PHE A 181 -0.56 1.68 -20.12
N GLU A 182 -0.26 1.71 -21.42
CA GLU A 182 -0.45 2.90 -22.27
C GLU A 182 -1.92 3.33 -22.32
N ALA A 183 -2.84 2.37 -22.47
CA ALA A 183 -4.28 2.65 -22.44
C ALA A 183 -4.73 3.18 -21.07
N PHE A 184 -4.21 2.63 -19.98
CA PHE A 184 -4.45 3.13 -18.63
C PHE A 184 -3.91 4.56 -18.43
N LEU A 185 -2.68 4.84 -18.85
CA LEU A 185 -2.06 6.17 -18.72
C LEU A 185 -2.76 7.25 -19.55
N LYS A 186 -3.49 6.91 -20.61
CA LYS A 186 -4.36 7.89 -21.29
C LYS A 186 -5.49 8.40 -20.39
N LEU A 187 -5.93 7.61 -19.40
CA LEU A 187 -6.95 7.97 -18.43
C LEU A 187 -6.35 8.53 -17.14
N VAL A 188 -5.19 8.03 -16.72
CA VAL A 188 -4.49 8.42 -15.49
C VAL A 188 -3.02 8.74 -15.79
N PRO A 189 -2.71 9.92 -16.39
CA PRO A 189 -1.38 10.19 -16.97
C PRO A 189 -0.20 10.23 -16.00
N ASP A 190 -0.46 10.60 -14.74
CA ASP A 190 0.59 10.81 -13.74
C ASP A 190 0.87 9.58 -12.88
N ASP A 191 0.24 8.45 -13.20
CA ASP A 191 0.39 7.25 -12.39
C ASP A 191 1.82 6.68 -12.46
N LYS A 192 2.49 6.68 -11.30
CA LYS A 192 3.89 6.24 -11.19
C LYS A 192 4.04 4.74 -11.28
N THR A 193 3.06 3.98 -10.76
CA THR A 193 3.11 2.51 -10.78
C THR A 193 2.99 1.97 -12.21
N ALA A 194 2.06 2.48 -13.02
CA ALA A 194 1.96 2.08 -14.42
C ALA A 194 3.24 2.43 -15.20
N LYS A 195 3.84 3.60 -14.97
CA LYS A 195 5.13 3.99 -15.58
C LYS A 195 6.27 3.05 -15.16
N LEU A 196 6.33 2.64 -13.90
CA LEU A 196 7.28 1.65 -13.39
C LEU A 196 7.15 0.33 -14.18
N TYR A 197 5.93 -0.18 -14.34
CA TYR A 197 5.69 -1.40 -15.10
C TYR A 197 6.00 -1.26 -16.59
N MET A 198 5.68 -0.12 -17.22
CA MET A 198 6.05 0.13 -18.61
C MET A 198 7.56 0.08 -18.81
N ASN A 199 8.34 0.69 -17.91
CA ASN A 199 9.80 0.62 -17.97
C ASN A 199 10.28 -0.84 -17.87
N ALA A 200 9.74 -1.61 -16.91
CA ALA A 200 10.07 -3.03 -16.79
C ALA A 200 9.66 -3.84 -18.03
N CYS A 201 8.52 -3.55 -18.64
CA CYS A 201 8.11 -4.19 -19.90
C CYS A 201 9.10 -3.89 -21.03
N ASN A 202 9.52 -2.64 -21.18
CA ASN A 202 10.47 -2.23 -22.21
C ASN A 202 11.81 -2.95 -22.06
N ASP A 203 12.32 -3.09 -20.83
CA ASP A 203 13.54 -3.85 -20.57
C ASP A 203 13.39 -5.32 -21.01
N TYR A 204 12.25 -5.96 -20.70
CA TYR A 204 12.02 -7.36 -21.03
C TYR A 204 11.62 -7.64 -22.48
N VAL A 205 11.13 -6.65 -23.22
CA VAL A 205 10.93 -6.75 -24.67
C VAL A 205 12.26 -6.79 -25.41
N VAL A 206 13.28 -6.10 -24.89
CA VAL A 206 14.63 -6.07 -25.48
C VAL A 206 15.47 -7.25 -25.00
N ILE A 207 15.35 -7.64 -23.74
CA ILE A 207 16.13 -8.69 -23.10
C ILE A 207 15.18 -9.69 -22.45
N GLU A 208 15.08 -10.91 -22.97
CA GLU A 208 14.22 -11.93 -22.37
C GLU A 208 14.53 -12.12 -20.87
N PRO A 209 13.50 -12.32 -20.02
CA PRO A 209 13.73 -12.53 -18.60
C PRO A 209 14.63 -13.75 -18.35
N PRO A 210 15.52 -13.68 -17.34
CA PRO A 210 16.42 -14.79 -17.03
C PRO A 210 15.65 -16.07 -16.65
N PRO A 211 16.28 -17.25 -16.77
CA PRO A 211 15.73 -18.49 -16.23
C PRO A 211 15.36 -18.34 -14.76
N GLY A 212 14.15 -18.80 -14.38
CA GLY A 212 13.64 -18.66 -13.02
C GLY A 212 13.09 -17.27 -12.66
N TRP A 213 12.89 -16.39 -13.65
CA TRP A 213 12.21 -15.11 -13.42
C TRP A 213 10.80 -15.31 -12.82
N GLU A 214 10.53 -14.50 -11.80
CA GLU A 214 9.24 -14.37 -11.13
C GLU A 214 8.78 -12.91 -11.25
N PRO A 215 7.47 -12.61 -11.33
CA PRO A 215 6.94 -11.24 -11.30
C PRO A 215 6.98 -10.65 -9.87
N VAL A 216 8.18 -10.65 -9.27
CA VAL A 216 8.41 -10.27 -7.88
C VAL A 216 9.45 -9.15 -7.81
N PHE A 217 9.11 -8.06 -7.15
CA PHE A 217 10.04 -6.97 -6.88
C PHE A 217 10.82 -7.25 -5.58
N ASN A 218 12.14 -7.31 -5.69
CA ASN A 218 13.02 -7.49 -4.53
C ASN A 218 13.40 -6.12 -3.95
N LEU A 219 12.79 -5.76 -2.83
CA LEU A 219 13.01 -4.47 -2.16
C LEU A 219 14.12 -4.63 -1.12
N THR A 220 15.29 -4.07 -1.41
CA THR A 220 16.52 -4.21 -0.61
C THR A 220 16.74 -3.09 0.41
N SER A 221 15.98 -2.00 0.32
CA SER A 221 16.01 -0.89 1.28
C SER A 221 14.74 -0.84 2.12
N LYS A 222 14.87 -0.41 3.38
CA LYS A 222 13.75 0.06 4.20
C LYS A 222 13.27 1.42 3.68
#